data_AF-A0A7J3QEE9-F1
#
_entry.id   AF-A0A7J3QEE9-F1
#
_cell.length_a   1.000
_cell.length_b   1.000
_cell.length_c   1.000
_cell.angle_alpha   90.00
_cell.angle_beta   90.00
_cell.angle_gamma   90.00
#
_symmetry.space_group_name_H-M   'P 1'
#
loop_
_entity.id
_entity.type
_entity.pdbx_description
1 polymer ?
#
loop_
_entity_poly.entity_id
_entity_poly.type
_entity_poly.pdbx_seq_one_letter_code
_entity_poly.pdbx_strand_id
1 'polypeptide(L)'
;MGLTSTYIFDIDGVLLDVSQRIALAKTFAYNDKSLFWHYFFSEELLYLDKPRKIGIDILLDRIDKGTVIIVTGRPSYLRQKTLNQLQSINIPVNRITEIYFRPKNDYRKSHIFKLETLEKIVLKGYNVLEIHDDDEEFLKNAKKIIYNVKLYLHLNNQVIELSNQYKSLW
;
A
#
# COMPACT_ATOMS: atom_id res chain seq x y z
N MET A 1 9.53 -26.23 8.36
CA MET A 1 10.00 -24.82 8.27
C MET A 1 8.98 -23.97 9.00
N GLY A 2 9.40 -23.17 9.99
CA GLY A 2 8.47 -22.26 10.68
C GLY A 2 7.89 -21.24 9.70
N LEU A 3 6.66 -20.78 9.95
CA LEU A 3 6.03 -19.75 9.13
C LEU A 3 6.85 -18.46 9.23
N THR A 4 7.46 -18.03 8.13
CA THR A 4 8.19 -16.75 8.06
C THR A 4 7.21 -15.60 8.27
N SER A 5 7.57 -14.67 9.16
CA SER A 5 6.80 -13.45 9.40
C SER A 5 6.60 -12.68 8.10
N THR A 6 5.37 -12.27 7.82
CA THR A 6 5.00 -11.51 6.62
C THR A 6 4.57 -10.11 6.97
N TYR A 7 5.08 -9.13 6.23
CA TYR A 7 4.82 -7.70 6.40
C TYR A 7 4.24 -7.13 5.10
N ILE A 8 3.09 -6.48 5.18
CA ILE A 8 2.39 -5.93 4.02
C ILE A 8 2.55 -4.40 3.98
N PHE A 9 2.85 -3.84 2.81
CA PHE A 9 2.97 -2.41 2.59
C PHE A 9 2.15 -1.95 1.38
N ASP A 10 1.49 -0.80 1.48
CA ASP A 10 1.10 -0.01 0.30
C ASP A 10 2.32 0.79 -0.24
N ILE A 11 2.14 1.44 -1.39
CA ILE A 11 3.09 2.34 -2.02
C ILE A 11 2.68 3.80 -1.81
N ASP A 12 1.51 4.17 -2.31
CA ASP A 12 1.06 5.57 -2.31
C ASP A 12 0.68 5.96 -0.87
N GLY A 13 1.22 7.07 -0.38
CA GLY A 13 1.04 7.46 1.02
C GLY A 13 1.88 6.66 2.02
N VAL A 14 2.55 5.57 1.64
CA VAL A 14 3.39 4.76 2.55
C VAL A 14 4.88 4.87 2.19
N LEU A 15 5.26 4.40 1.00
CA LEU A 15 6.64 4.44 0.51
C LEU A 15 6.90 5.71 -0.29
N LEU A 16 5.84 6.29 -0.85
CA LEU A 16 5.88 7.50 -1.67
C LEU A 16 4.87 8.53 -1.16
N ASP A 17 5.32 9.78 -1.02
CA ASP A 17 4.44 10.93 -0.90
C ASP A 17 3.95 11.32 -2.29
N VAL A 18 2.63 11.22 -2.47
CA VAL A 18 1.93 11.44 -3.74
C VAL A 18 1.15 12.76 -3.74
N SER A 19 1.35 13.63 -2.74
CA SER A 19 0.56 14.84 -2.52
C SER A 19 0.62 15.80 -3.71
N GLN A 20 1.80 15.93 -4.35
CA GLN A 20 1.96 16.77 -5.55
C GLN A 20 1.19 16.20 -6.75
N ARG A 21 1.23 14.87 -6.95
CA ARG A 21 0.45 14.19 -7.98
C ARG A 21 -1.05 14.35 -7.77
N ILE A 22 -1.51 14.22 -6.52
CA ILE A 22 -2.92 14.45 -6.15
C ILE A 22 -3.33 15.89 -6.49
N ALA A 23 -2.53 16.88 -6.09
CA ALA A 23 -2.83 18.29 -6.32
C ALA A 23 -2.97 18.59 -7.82
N LEU A 24 -2.00 18.16 -8.63
CA LEU A 24 -2.03 18.40 -10.07
C LEU A 24 -3.16 17.66 -10.78
N ALA A 25 -3.43 16.40 -10.41
CA ALA A 25 -4.55 15.64 -10.96
C ALA A 25 -5.90 16.31 -10.63
N LYS A 26 -6.07 16.89 -9.44
CA LYS A 26 -7.26 17.68 -9.08
C LYS A 26 -7.39 18.93 -9.95
N THR A 27 -6.28 19.64 -10.18
CA THR A 27 -6.26 20.82 -11.06
C THR A 27 -6.71 20.48 -12.48
N PHE A 28 -6.20 19.40 -13.07
CA PHE A 28 -6.57 18.98 -14.42
C PHE A 28 -7.98 18.41 -14.53
N ALA A 29 -8.49 17.80 -13.46
CA ALA A 29 -9.79 17.17 -13.46
C ALA A 29 -10.97 18.14 -13.30
N TYR A 30 -10.75 19.33 -12.75
CA TYR A 30 -11.79 20.35 -12.53
C TYR A 30 -13.08 19.78 -11.87
N ASN A 31 -12.91 19.03 -10.78
CA ASN A 31 -13.95 18.30 -10.02
C ASN A 31 -14.55 17.05 -10.69
N ASP A 32 -14.11 16.66 -11.89
CA ASP A 32 -14.52 15.39 -12.49
C ASP A 32 -13.74 14.21 -11.89
N LYS A 33 -14.46 13.28 -11.24
CA LYS A 33 -13.84 12.13 -10.58
C LYS A 33 -13.17 11.16 -11.55
N SER A 34 -13.73 10.98 -12.75
CA SER A 34 -13.17 10.10 -13.77
C SER A 34 -11.87 10.66 -14.31
N LEU A 35 -11.86 11.95 -14.66
CA LEU A 35 -10.66 12.66 -15.09
C LEU A 35 -9.60 12.68 -13.98
N PHE A 36 -10.00 12.83 -12.72
CA PHE A 36 -9.05 12.75 -11.60
C PHE A 36 -8.27 11.43 -11.61
N TRP A 37 -8.97 10.30 -11.73
CA TRP A 37 -8.30 8.99 -11.77
C TRP A 37 -7.49 8.78 -13.05
N HIS A 38 -7.96 9.31 -14.18
CA HIS A 38 -7.21 9.30 -15.44
C HIS A 38 -5.86 10.01 -15.27
N TYR A 39 -5.84 11.23 -14.73
CA TYR A 39 -4.61 11.98 -14.51
C TYR A 39 -3.76 11.40 -13.38
N PHE A 40 -4.35 11.03 -12.24
CA PHE A 40 -3.62 10.49 -11.10
C PHE A 40 -2.85 9.20 -11.43
N PHE A 41 -3.41 8.34 -12.28
CA PHE A 41 -2.76 7.12 -12.74
C PHE A 41 -2.04 7.26 -14.09
N SER A 42 -1.85 8.47 -14.61
CA SER A 42 -1.02 8.69 -15.79
C SER A 42 0.46 8.47 -15.46
N GLU A 43 1.19 7.80 -16.36
CA GLU A 43 2.64 7.61 -16.20
C GLU A 43 3.39 8.95 -16.13
N GLU A 44 2.88 9.95 -16.84
CA GLU A 44 3.45 11.29 -16.93
C GLU A 44 3.48 12.02 -15.60
N LEU A 45 2.64 11.67 -14.62
CA LEU A 45 2.64 12.34 -13.33
C LEU A 45 3.40 11.58 -12.24
N LEU A 46 3.95 10.39 -12.52
CA LEU A 46 4.67 9.60 -11.51
C LEU A 46 5.96 10.28 -11.03
N TYR A 47 6.57 11.16 -11.84
CA TYR A 47 7.79 11.88 -11.44
C TYR A 47 7.57 12.85 -10.26
N LEU A 48 6.31 13.19 -9.96
CA LEU A 48 5.94 14.06 -8.84
C LEU A 48 5.98 13.36 -7.49
N ASP A 49 6.00 12.02 -7.47
CA ASP A 49 6.07 11.26 -6.23
C ASP A 49 7.44 11.42 -5.57
N LYS A 50 7.44 11.63 -4.26
CA LYS A 50 8.67 11.79 -3.48
C LYS A 50 8.89 10.60 -2.55
N PRO A 51 10.14 10.16 -2.30
CA PRO A 51 10.43 9.11 -1.33
C PRO A 51 9.91 9.50 0.05
N ARG A 52 9.09 8.63 0.67
CA ARG A 52 8.64 8.80 2.06
C ARG A 52 9.57 8.01 2.99
N LYS A 53 10.62 8.68 3.47
CA LYS A 53 11.72 8.07 4.23
C LYS A 53 11.25 7.15 5.36
N ILE A 54 10.27 7.58 6.17
CA ILE A 54 9.78 6.79 7.30
C ILE A 54 9.20 5.43 6.87
N GLY A 55 8.46 5.36 5.76
CA GLY A 55 7.93 4.10 5.26
C GLY A 55 8.99 3.22 4.62
N ILE A 56 9.95 3.84 3.91
CA ILE A 56 11.09 3.14 3.32
C ILE A 56 11.97 2.52 4.40
N ASP A 57 12.32 3.26 5.45
CA ASP A 57 13.15 2.77 6.56
C ASP A 57 12.49 1.55 7.24
N ILE A 58 11.16 1.61 7.48
CA ILE A 58 10.41 0.49 8.07
C ILE A 58 10.42 -0.71 7.12
N LEU A 59 10.16 -0.51 5.82
CA LEU A 59 10.18 -1.58 4.83
C LEU A 59 11.55 -2.27 4.78
N LEU A 60 12.64 -1.50 4.76
CA LEU A 60 13.99 -2.05 4.72
C LEU A 60 14.30 -2.88 5.97
N ASP A 61 13.92 -2.38 7.15
CA ASP A 61 14.06 -3.14 8.39
C ASP A 61 13.24 -4.46 8.38
N ARG A 62 12.04 -4.46 7.78
CA ARG A 62 11.20 -5.67 7.68
C ARG A 62 11.69 -6.65 6.64
N ILE A 63 12.31 -6.17 5.55
CA ILE A 63 12.94 -7.01 4.53
C ILE A 63 14.02 -7.92 5.12
N ASP A 64 14.69 -7.50 6.19
CA ASP A 64 15.71 -8.31 6.88
C ASP A 64 15.12 -9.26 7.94
N LYS A 65 13.84 -9.09 8.31
CA LYS A 65 13.16 -9.86 9.36
C LYS A 65 12.20 -10.92 8.82
N GLY A 66 11.82 -10.84 7.56
CA GLY A 66 10.90 -11.81 6.96
C GLY A 66 10.45 -11.47 5.55
N THR A 67 9.30 -12.02 5.19
CA THR A 67 8.66 -11.86 3.89
C THR A 67 8.04 -10.47 3.79
N VAL A 68 8.34 -9.73 2.72
CA VAL A 68 7.65 -8.47 2.41
C VAL A 68 6.77 -8.65 1.18
N ILE A 69 5.50 -8.26 1.32
CA ILE A 69 4.52 -8.22 0.24
C ILE A 69 4.06 -6.77 0.07
N ILE A 70 3.92 -6.32 -1.18
CA ILE A 70 3.29 -5.03 -1.47
C ILE A 70 1.89 -5.24 -2.04
N VAL A 71 0.92 -4.47 -1.54
CA VAL A 71 -0.45 -4.41 -2.09
C VAL A 71 -0.77 -2.96 -2.40
N THR A 72 -0.85 -2.61 -3.69
CA THR A 72 -1.04 -1.23 -4.13
C THR A 72 -2.33 -1.00 -4.89
N GLY A 73 -2.94 0.17 -4.67
CA GLY A 73 -4.09 0.65 -5.44
C GLY A 73 -3.76 1.00 -6.89
N ARG A 74 -2.47 1.10 -7.26
CA ARG A 74 -2.03 1.40 -8.62
C ARG A 74 -2.50 0.31 -9.61
N PRO A 75 -3.06 0.70 -10.77
CA PRO A 75 -3.43 -0.24 -11.83
C PRO A 75 -2.25 -1.07 -12.33
N SER A 76 -2.51 -2.31 -12.74
CA SER A 76 -1.49 -3.25 -13.19
C SER A 76 -0.69 -2.80 -14.42
N TYR A 77 -1.22 -1.91 -15.25
CA TYR A 77 -0.48 -1.36 -16.39
C TYR A 77 0.69 -0.45 -15.94
N LEU A 78 0.64 0.12 -14.73
CA LEU A 78 1.73 0.93 -14.16
C LEU A 78 2.84 0.08 -13.52
N ARG A 79 2.76 -1.25 -13.61
CA ARG A 79 3.70 -2.16 -12.91
C ARG A 79 5.15 -1.81 -13.22
N GLN A 80 5.54 -1.77 -14.49
CA GLN A 80 6.96 -1.56 -14.83
C GLN A 80 7.48 -0.21 -14.35
N LYS A 81 6.71 0.87 -14.53
CA LYS A 81 7.09 2.21 -14.05
C LYS A 81 7.20 2.27 -12.53
N THR A 82 6.28 1.62 -11.84
CA THR A 82 6.30 1.56 -10.37
C THR A 82 7.52 0.78 -9.87
N LEU A 83 7.88 -0.35 -10.48
CA LEU A 83 9.08 -1.11 -10.08
C LEU A 83 10.35 -0.29 -10.30
N ASN A 84 10.47 0.38 -11.45
CA ASN A 84 11.61 1.25 -11.74
C ASN A 84 11.71 2.42 -10.73
N GLN A 85 10.57 2.99 -10.35
CA GLN A 85 10.49 4.07 -9.36
C GLN A 85 10.90 3.59 -7.96
N LEU A 86 10.47 2.40 -7.53
CA LEU A 86 10.91 1.82 -6.25
C LEU A 86 12.42 1.55 -6.26
N GLN A 87 12.96 1.03 -7.36
CA GLN A 87 14.40 0.81 -7.51
C GLN A 87 15.20 2.11 -7.47
N SER A 88 14.72 3.19 -8.11
CA SER A 88 15.43 4.48 -8.12
C SER A 88 15.51 5.15 -6.74
N ILE A 89 14.66 4.73 -5.80
CA ILE A 89 14.67 5.18 -4.40
C ILE A 89 15.32 4.16 -3.46
N ASN A 90 16.14 3.24 -4.01
CA ASN A 90 16.92 2.22 -3.30
C ASN A 90 16.08 1.14 -2.58
N ILE A 91 14.84 0.90 -3.01
CA ILE A 91 14.08 -0.26 -2.52
C ILE A 91 14.55 -1.51 -3.30
N PRO A 92 15.01 -2.57 -2.62
CA PRO A 92 15.48 -3.79 -3.28
C PRO A 92 14.28 -4.64 -3.74
N VAL A 93 13.71 -4.29 -4.90
CA VAL A 93 12.51 -4.94 -5.46
C VAL A 93 12.67 -6.46 -5.62
N ASN A 94 13.89 -6.95 -5.85
CA ASN A 94 14.21 -8.38 -5.92
C ASN A 94 14.06 -9.13 -4.58
N ARG A 95 14.00 -8.42 -3.45
CA ARG A 95 13.74 -8.98 -2.12
C ARG A 95 12.26 -8.91 -1.72
N ILE A 96 11.41 -8.33 -2.56
CA ILE A 96 9.96 -8.30 -2.34
C ILE A 96 9.37 -9.58 -2.91
N THR A 97 8.65 -10.33 -2.07
CA THR A 97 8.17 -11.67 -2.41
C THR A 97 7.04 -11.63 -3.43
N GLU A 98 6.04 -10.78 -3.20
CA GLU A 98 4.93 -10.57 -4.12
C GLU A 98 4.53 -9.09 -4.17
N ILE A 99 4.08 -8.62 -5.34
CA ILE A 99 3.54 -7.28 -5.53
C ILE A 99 2.21 -7.37 -6.28
N TYR A 100 1.15 -7.05 -5.55
CA TYR A 100 -0.22 -7.04 -6.03
C TYR A 100 -0.62 -5.65 -6.48
N PHE A 101 -0.91 -5.52 -7.76
CA PHE A 101 -1.47 -4.32 -8.36
C PHE A 101 -2.97 -4.50 -8.56
N ARG A 102 -3.71 -3.40 -8.55
CA ARG A 102 -5.13 -3.38 -8.92
C ARG A 102 -5.31 -3.93 -10.35
N PRO A 103 -6.21 -4.90 -10.57
CA PRO A 103 -6.51 -5.41 -11.90
C PRO A 103 -7.01 -4.32 -12.86
N LYS A 104 -6.77 -4.51 -14.16
CA LYS A 104 -7.34 -3.65 -15.20
C LYS A 104 -8.87 -3.67 -15.08
N ASN A 105 -9.49 -2.50 -15.26
CA ASN A 105 -10.94 -2.30 -15.20
C ASN A 105 -11.60 -2.52 -13.81
N ASP A 106 -10.84 -2.58 -12.72
CA ASP A 106 -11.41 -2.58 -11.37
C ASP A 106 -11.56 -1.14 -10.83
N TYR A 107 -12.78 -0.61 -10.91
CA TYR A 107 -13.13 0.74 -10.46
C TYR A 107 -13.71 0.79 -9.04
N ARG A 108 -13.73 -0.33 -8.32
CA ARG A 108 -14.23 -0.40 -6.94
C ARG A 108 -13.29 0.36 -5.98
N LYS A 109 -13.79 0.71 -4.79
CA LYS A 109 -12.99 1.39 -3.75
C LYS A 109 -11.71 0.61 -3.42
N SER A 110 -10.65 1.31 -3.03
CA SER A 110 -9.33 0.72 -2.72
C SER A 110 -9.40 -0.42 -1.72
N HIS A 111 -10.05 -0.19 -0.58
CA HIS A 111 -10.21 -1.21 0.45
C HIS A 111 -10.85 -2.51 -0.07
N ILE A 112 -11.77 -2.47 -1.06
CA ILE A 112 -12.44 -3.69 -1.54
C ILE A 112 -11.42 -4.64 -2.19
N PHE A 113 -10.66 -4.14 -3.16
CA PHE A 113 -9.62 -4.91 -3.83
C PHE A 113 -8.51 -5.34 -2.85
N LYS A 114 -8.10 -4.45 -1.94
CA LYS A 114 -7.05 -4.77 -0.96
C LYS A 114 -7.49 -5.88 0.01
N LEU A 115 -8.75 -5.89 0.46
CA LEU A 115 -9.28 -6.96 1.32
C LEU A 115 -9.34 -8.32 0.60
N GLU A 116 -9.83 -8.37 -0.64
CA GLU A 116 -9.81 -9.62 -1.45
C GLU A 116 -8.38 -10.13 -1.67
N THR A 117 -7.42 -9.22 -1.81
CA THR A 117 -6.00 -9.56 -1.94
C THR A 117 -5.44 -10.09 -0.63
N LEU A 118 -5.80 -9.48 0.51
CA LEU A 118 -5.40 -9.95 1.84
C LEU A 118 -5.91 -11.35 2.12
N GLU A 119 -7.17 -11.66 1.79
CA GLU A 119 -7.73 -13.01 1.92
C GLU A 119 -6.93 -14.03 1.11
N LYS A 120 -6.55 -13.70 -0.14
CA LYS A 120 -5.69 -14.57 -0.96
C LYS A 120 -4.32 -14.79 -0.35
N ILE A 121 -3.72 -13.76 0.24
CA ILE A 121 -2.43 -13.86 0.95
C ILE A 121 -2.57 -14.81 2.15
N VAL A 122 -3.63 -14.67 2.95
CA VAL A 122 -3.89 -15.57 4.09
C VAL A 122 -4.14 -17.01 3.63
N LEU A 123 -4.94 -17.21 2.59
CA LEU A 123 -5.23 -18.54 2.02
C LEU A 123 -3.98 -19.23 1.45
N LYS A 124 -2.99 -18.47 0.98
CA LYS A 124 -1.68 -18.99 0.58
C LYS A 124 -0.81 -19.44 1.76
N GLY A 125 -1.24 -19.18 3.00
CA GLY A 125 -0.54 -19.58 4.22
C GLY A 125 0.49 -18.58 4.73
N TYR A 126 0.49 -17.33 4.26
CA TYR A 126 1.39 -16.30 4.79
C TYR A 126 0.99 -15.90 6.22
N ASN A 127 1.97 -15.86 7.12
CA ASN A 127 1.79 -15.42 8.51
C ASN A 127 1.94 -13.89 8.62
N VAL A 128 0.87 -13.16 8.31
CA VAL A 128 0.87 -11.69 8.30
C VAL A 128 0.91 -11.13 9.73
N LEU A 129 1.99 -10.43 10.08
CA LEU A 129 2.19 -9.82 11.39
C LEU A 129 1.93 -8.31 11.40
N GLU A 130 2.23 -7.62 10.29
CA GLU A 130 2.06 -6.17 10.19
C GLU A 130 1.49 -5.77 8.83
N ILE A 131 0.61 -4.76 8.83
CA ILE A 131 0.08 -4.12 7.62
C ILE A 131 0.31 -2.61 7.74
N HIS A 132 0.94 -2.04 6.74
CA HIS A 132 1.27 -0.63 6.61
C HIS A 132 0.50 -0.02 5.44
N ASP A 133 -0.42 0.89 5.72
CA ASP A 133 -1.30 1.50 4.71
C ASP A 133 -1.67 2.93 5.12
N ASP A 134 -2.03 3.78 4.17
CA ASP A 134 -2.59 5.12 4.43
C ASP A 134 -4.13 5.10 4.47
N ASP A 135 -4.77 4.01 4.06
CA ASP A 135 -6.22 3.78 4.11
C ASP A 135 -6.65 3.16 5.46
N GLU A 136 -7.15 4.02 6.36
CA GLU A 136 -7.66 3.59 7.67
C GLU A 136 -8.86 2.63 7.57
N GLU A 137 -9.72 2.78 6.56
CA GLU A 137 -10.88 1.89 6.35
C GLU A 137 -10.43 0.48 5.96
N PHE A 138 -9.40 0.39 5.10
CA PHE A 138 -8.75 -0.89 4.80
C PHE A 138 -8.15 -1.53 6.04
N LEU A 139 -7.34 -0.79 6.82
CA LEU A 139 -6.69 -1.33 8.03
C LEU A 139 -7.71 -1.86 9.04
N LYS A 140 -8.78 -1.10 9.31
CA LYS A 140 -9.86 -1.53 10.22
C LYS A 140 -10.52 -2.82 9.77
N ASN A 141 -10.77 -2.97 8.47
CA ASN A 141 -11.39 -4.18 7.92
C ASN A 141 -10.41 -5.35 7.85
N ALA A 142 -9.12 -5.10 7.63
CA ALA A 142 -8.08 -6.14 7.65
C ALA A 142 -8.00 -6.86 9.01
N LYS A 143 -8.25 -6.15 10.12
CA LYS A 143 -8.31 -6.75 11.47
C LYS A 143 -9.38 -7.84 11.61
N LYS A 144 -10.46 -7.75 10.85
CA LYS A 144 -11.55 -8.74 10.84
C LYS A 144 -11.13 -10.03 10.14
N ILE A 145 -10.15 -9.96 9.23
CA ILE A 145 -9.58 -11.11 8.52
C ILE A 145 -8.45 -11.73 9.36
N ILE A 146 -7.60 -10.91 9.98
CA ILE A 146 -6.42 -11.37 10.74
C ILE A 146 -6.44 -10.79 12.15
N TYR A 147 -6.88 -11.56 13.13
CA TYR A 147 -7.11 -11.07 14.49
C TYR A 147 -5.84 -10.53 15.18
N ASN A 148 -4.71 -11.23 15.05
CA ASN A 148 -3.45 -10.89 15.75
C ASN A 148 -2.50 -9.98 14.95
N VAL A 149 -2.97 -9.33 13.87
CA VAL A 149 -2.14 -8.44 13.06
C VAL A 149 -1.96 -7.07 13.72
N LYS A 150 -0.77 -6.49 13.61
CA LYS A 150 -0.50 -5.08 13.91
C LYS A 150 -0.82 -4.23 12.69
N LEU A 151 -1.45 -3.08 12.92
CA LEU A 151 -1.91 -2.20 11.85
C LEU A 151 -1.23 -0.85 12.03
N TYR A 152 -0.61 -0.35 10.98
CA TYR A 152 0.15 0.88 10.97
C TYR A 152 -0.43 1.84 9.94
N LEU A 153 -1.11 2.87 10.44
CA LEU A 153 -1.64 3.95 9.61
C LEU A 153 -0.54 4.96 9.32
N HIS A 154 -0.26 5.17 8.03
CA HIS A 154 0.69 6.17 7.55
C HIS A 154 -0.05 7.48 7.25
N LEU A 155 0.09 8.47 8.13
CA LEU A 155 -0.56 9.77 7.97
C LEU A 155 0.46 10.90 8.05
N ASN A 156 0.48 11.79 7.05
CA ASN A 156 1.43 12.88 6.95
C ASN A 156 2.89 12.40 7.09
N ASN A 157 3.63 12.85 8.12
CA ASN A 157 5.00 12.43 8.40
C ASN A 157 5.11 11.46 9.58
N GLN A 158 4.01 10.77 9.92
CA GLN A 158 3.92 9.89 11.08
C GLN A 158 3.40 8.51 10.72
N VAL A 159 3.72 7.54 11.56
CA VAL A 159 3.17 6.19 11.52
C VAL A 159 2.52 5.92 12.86
N ILE A 160 1.22 5.62 12.83
CA ILE A 160 0.41 5.40 14.02
C ILE A 160 0.08 3.91 14.08
N GLU A 161 0.53 3.22 15.13
CA GLU A 161 0.03 1.88 15.42
C GLU A 161 -1.42 1.99 15.89
N LEU A 162 -2.35 1.42 15.11
CA LEU A 162 -3.74 1.32 15.50
C LEU A 162 -3.85 0.25 16.59
N SER A 163 -3.70 0.68 17.84
CA SER A 163 -3.89 -0.18 19.00
C SER A 163 -5.35 -0.63 19.11
N ASN A 164 -5.60 -1.65 19.94
CA ASN A 164 -6.91 -2.29 20.19
C ASN A 164 -7.99 -1.35 20.79
N GLN A 165 -7.99 -0.04 20.55
CA GLN A 165 -9.07 0.87 20.95
C GLN A 165 -10.44 0.53 20.34
N TYR A 166 -10.52 -0.47 19.45
CA TYR A 166 -11.78 -1.11 19.04
C TYR A 166 -12.19 -2.30 19.92
N LYS A 167 -11.70 -2.40 21.17
CA LYS A 167 -12.15 -3.41 22.16
C LYS A 167 -13.51 -3.13 22.81
N SER A 168 -14.23 -2.09 22.39
CA SER A 168 -15.63 -1.88 22.79
C SER A 168 -16.38 -1.22 21.66
N LEU A 169 -17.30 -1.95 21.03
CA LEU A 169 -18.53 -1.49 20.35
C LEU A 169 -18.99 -2.58 19.36
N TRP A 170 -19.14 -3.83 19.84
CA TRP A 170 -20.13 -4.82 19.39
C TRP A 170 -20.45 -5.72 20.58
#